data_AF-A0A653Y7E6-F1
#
_entry.id   AF-A0A653Y7E6-F1
#
_cell.length_a   1.000
_cell.length_b   1.000
_cell.length_c   1.000
_cell.angle_alpha   90.00
_cell.angle_beta   90.00
_cell.angle_gamma   90.00
#
_symmetry.space_group_name_H-M   'P 1'
#
loop_
_entity.id
_entity.type
_entity.pdbx_description
1 polymer ?
#
loop_
_entity_poly.entity_id
_entity_poly.type
_entity_poly.pdbx_seq_one_letter_code
_entity_poly.pdbx_strand_id
1 'polypeptide(L)'
;MFVVAFGLGWYIMKSIYTREGISLEKRDKLFVYTVVATLLGARLGHVIFYQSELFHDDPMSILLPISTKPSLHFTGFAGLASHGAAIAIIIVMFYYSRKVVHKPILWILDRIVIPVAGGAIFVRLGNFFNSEIIGKPTTEDSFMAMKFIRGEEYNGPLGERAVMAKTQMNTANEAYNVLAHDPQYTDFFCEFSLSLSSTIV
;
A
#
# COMPACT_ATOMS: atom_id res chain seq x y z
N MET A 1 3.71 -8.09 -0.06
CA MET A 1 3.65 -7.70 1.37
C MET A 1 2.25 -7.80 1.97
N PHE A 2 1.18 -7.29 1.32
CA PHE A 2 -0.20 -7.38 1.84
C PHE A 2 -0.69 -8.79 2.16
N VAL A 3 -0.44 -9.77 1.28
CA VAL A 3 -0.84 -11.18 1.53
C VAL A 3 -0.18 -11.73 2.79
N VAL A 4 1.09 -11.40 3.01
CA VAL A 4 1.84 -11.81 4.21
C VAL A 4 1.26 -11.15 5.46
N ALA A 5 0.95 -9.85 5.41
CA ALA A 5 0.32 -9.14 6.52
C ALA A 5 -1.02 -9.76 6.93
N PHE A 6 -1.90 -10.02 5.96
CA PHE A 6 -3.20 -10.65 6.20
C PHE A 6 -3.06 -12.09 6.69
N GLY A 7 -2.17 -12.88 6.08
CA GLY A 7 -1.90 -14.25 6.49
C GLY A 7 -1.35 -14.35 7.91
N LEU A 8 -0.41 -13.47 8.27
CA LEU A 8 0.13 -13.39 9.63
C LEU A 8 -0.95 -12.97 10.62
N GLY A 9 -1.78 -11.99 10.27
CA GLY A 9 -2.88 -11.56 11.12
C GLY A 9 -3.89 -12.69 11.38
N TRP A 10 -4.26 -13.45 10.34
CA TRP A 10 -5.13 -14.62 10.45
C TRP A 10 -4.52 -15.72 11.33
N TYR A 11 -3.21 -15.93 11.23
CA TYR A 11 -2.46 -16.89 12.04
C TYR A 11 -2.42 -16.49 13.52
N ILE A 12 -2.07 -15.23 13.82
CA ILE A 12 -2.04 -14.71 15.20
C ILE A 12 -3.43 -14.79 15.84
N MET A 13 -4.47 -14.40 15.10
CA MET A 13 -5.86 -14.40 15.59
C MET A 13 -6.39 -15.81 15.91
N LYS A 14 -5.85 -16.86 15.28
CA LYS A 14 -6.17 -18.25 15.64
C LYS A 14 -5.82 -18.54 17.10
N SER A 15 -4.64 -18.13 17.55
CA SER A 15 -4.18 -18.35 18.93
C SER A 15 -5.08 -17.63 19.94
N ILE A 16 -5.43 -16.37 19.66
CA ILE A 16 -6.32 -15.55 20.50
C ILE A 16 -7.70 -16.19 20.62
N TYR A 17 -8.33 -16.56 19.50
CA TYR A 17 -9.67 -17.13 19.50
C TYR A 17 -9.72 -18.48 20.21
N THR A 18 -8.70 -19.31 20.01
CA THR A 18 -8.59 -20.62 20.68
C THR A 18 -8.46 -20.44 22.20
N ARG A 19 -7.61 -19.51 22.66
CA ARG A 19 -7.42 -19.22 24.09
C ARG A 19 -8.69 -18.69 24.76
N GLU A 20 -9.51 -17.95 24.03
CA GLU A 20 -10.74 -17.35 24.55
C GLU A 20 -12.00 -18.23 24.36
N GLY A 21 -11.84 -19.45 23.86
CA GLY A 21 -12.95 -20.38 23.63
C GLY A 21 -13.92 -19.90 22.54
N ILE A 22 -13.48 -19.05 21.61
CA ILE A 22 -14.29 -18.56 20.51
C ILE A 22 -14.06 -19.44 19.28
N SER A 23 -15.16 -19.83 18.61
CA SER A 23 -15.09 -20.63 17.38
C SER A 23 -14.23 -19.99 16.30
N LEU A 24 -13.36 -20.79 15.66
CA LEU A 24 -12.52 -20.37 14.55
C LEU A 24 -13.33 -19.94 13.32
N GLU A 25 -14.57 -20.43 13.16
CA GLU A 25 -15.48 -19.98 12.10
C GLU A 25 -15.79 -18.48 12.24
N LYS A 26 -15.91 -17.97 13.48
CA LYS A 26 -16.10 -16.55 13.73
C LYS A 26 -14.86 -15.75 13.34
N ARG A 27 -13.66 -16.27 13.65
CA ARG A 27 -12.39 -15.68 13.19
C ARG A 27 -12.32 -15.65 11.66
N ASP A 28 -12.73 -16.70 10.96
CA ASP A 28 -12.73 -16.72 9.50
C ASP A 28 -13.67 -15.68 8.91
N LYS A 29 -14.87 -15.54 9.49
CA LYS A 29 -15.79 -14.44 9.14
C LYS A 29 -15.16 -13.07 9.38
N LEU A 30 -14.50 -12.87 10.52
CA LEU A 30 -13.77 -11.62 10.81
C LEU A 30 -12.72 -11.32 9.74
N PHE A 31 -11.91 -12.31 9.39
CA PHE A 31 -10.86 -12.17 8.40
C PHE A 31 -11.41 -11.78 7.04
N VAL A 32 -12.39 -12.54 6.53
CA VAL A 32 -13.03 -12.27 5.24
C VAL A 32 -13.67 -10.89 5.23
N TYR A 33 -14.44 -10.54 6.27
CA TYR A 33 -15.10 -9.23 6.33
C TYR A 33 -14.09 -8.08 6.38
N THR A 34 -12.97 -8.25 7.09
CA THR A 34 -11.92 -7.23 7.18
C THR A 34 -11.20 -7.05 5.85
N VAL A 35 -10.86 -8.14 5.14
CA VAL A 35 -10.23 -8.08 3.81
C VAL A 35 -11.16 -7.36 2.82
N VAL A 36 -12.43 -7.77 2.78
CA VAL A 36 -13.44 -7.15 1.90
C VAL A 36 -13.64 -5.67 2.23
N ALA A 37 -13.78 -5.33 3.51
CA ALA A 37 -13.92 -3.94 3.96
C ALA A 37 -12.69 -3.10 3.61
N THR A 38 -11.49 -3.64 3.75
CA THR A 38 -10.25 -2.93 3.42
C THR A 38 -10.22 -2.61 1.93
N LEU A 39 -10.44 -3.60 1.06
CA LEU A 39 -10.35 -3.42 -0.39
C LEU A 39 -11.47 -2.52 -0.92
N LEU A 40 -12.73 -2.82 -0.56
CA LEU A 40 -13.88 -2.04 -1.00
C LEU A 40 -13.88 -0.64 -0.40
N GLY A 41 -13.58 -0.53 0.89
CA GLY A 41 -13.51 0.76 1.57
C GLY A 41 -12.40 1.64 1.02
N ALA A 42 -11.21 1.08 0.79
CA ALA A 42 -10.10 1.83 0.20
C ALA A 42 -10.46 2.40 -1.17
N ARG A 43 -11.09 1.57 -2.00
CA ARG A 43 -11.45 1.94 -3.36
C ARG A 43 -12.61 2.95 -3.40
N LEU A 44 -13.69 2.69 -2.67
CA LEU A 44 -14.80 3.63 -2.56
C LEU A 44 -14.37 4.96 -1.95
N GLY A 45 -13.52 4.93 -0.92
CA GLY A 45 -12.95 6.15 -0.36
C GLY A 45 -12.16 6.93 -1.40
N HIS A 46 -11.34 6.26 -2.20
CA HIS A 46 -10.58 6.95 -3.24
C HIS A 46 -11.50 7.65 -4.26
N VAL A 47 -12.51 6.91 -4.74
CA VAL A 47 -13.48 7.45 -5.70
C VAL A 47 -14.27 8.62 -5.10
N ILE A 48 -14.77 8.50 -3.87
CA ILE A 48 -15.56 9.56 -3.23
C ILE A 48 -14.74 10.84 -2.99
N PHE A 49 -13.50 10.71 -2.53
CA PHE A 49 -12.70 11.86 -2.10
C PHE A 49 -11.82 12.47 -3.20
N TYR A 50 -11.40 11.68 -4.19
CA TYR A 50 -10.41 12.12 -5.19
C TYR A 50 -10.89 12.02 -6.63
N GLN A 51 -11.83 11.12 -6.94
CA GLN A 51 -12.24 10.82 -8.32
C GLN A 51 -13.75 10.62 -8.44
N SER A 52 -14.54 11.59 -7.99
CA SER A 52 -16.01 11.49 -7.94
C SER A 52 -16.66 11.38 -9.33
N GLU A 53 -15.97 11.87 -10.35
CA GLU A 53 -16.36 11.78 -11.78
C GLU A 53 -16.70 10.33 -12.19
N LEU A 54 -15.99 9.33 -11.62
CA LEU A 54 -16.14 7.91 -11.95
C LEU A 54 -17.55 7.36 -11.66
N PHE A 55 -18.32 7.99 -10.77
CA PHE A 55 -19.71 7.60 -10.50
C PHE A 55 -20.63 7.75 -11.71
N HIS A 56 -20.30 8.66 -12.63
CA HIS A 56 -21.06 8.90 -13.84
C HIS A 56 -20.33 8.38 -15.08
N ASP A 57 -19.00 8.53 -15.11
CA ASP A 57 -18.23 8.23 -16.30
C ASP A 57 -17.94 6.74 -16.48
N ASP A 58 -17.57 6.02 -15.42
CA ASP A 58 -17.22 4.60 -15.52
C ASP A 58 -17.54 3.86 -14.21
N PRO A 59 -18.83 3.63 -13.89
CA PRO A 59 -19.23 3.09 -12.59
C PRO A 59 -18.70 1.67 -12.33
N MET A 60 -18.47 0.89 -13.40
CA MET A 60 -17.94 -0.48 -13.31
C MET A 60 -16.50 -0.49 -12.83
N SER A 61 -15.70 0.51 -13.23
CA SER A 61 -14.31 0.66 -12.79
C SER A 61 -14.15 1.06 -11.32
N ILE A 62 -15.24 1.43 -10.64
CA ILE A 62 -15.22 1.70 -9.21
C ILE A 62 -14.91 0.42 -8.45
N LEU A 63 -15.56 -0.70 -8.77
CA LEU A 63 -15.43 -1.95 -8.02
C LEU A 63 -14.49 -2.96 -8.69
N LEU A 64 -14.38 -2.90 -10.02
CA LEU A 64 -13.60 -3.84 -10.79
C LEU A 64 -12.25 -3.21 -11.18
N PRO A 65 -11.14 -3.98 -11.19
CA PRO A 65 -9.82 -3.52 -11.62
C PRO A 65 -9.72 -3.39 -13.16
N ILE A 66 -10.77 -2.88 -13.80
CA ILE A 66 -10.89 -2.65 -15.23
C ILE A 66 -11.41 -1.23 -15.45
N SER A 67 -10.93 -0.56 -16.48
CA SER A 67 -11.61 0.61 -17.01
C SER A 67 -12.33 0.25 -18.29
N THR A 68 -13.54 0.76 -18.44
CA THR A 68 -14.41 0.54 -19.61
C THR A 68 -14.32 1.67 -20.64
N LYS A 69 -13.65 2.78 -20.30
CA LYS A 69 -13.47 3.94 -21.18
C LYS A 69 -11.99 4.31 -21.38
N PRO A 70 -11.52 4.57 -22.61
CA PRO A 70 -12.23 4.47 -23.90
C PRO A 70 -12.37 3.04 -24.45
N SER A 71 -11.63 2.08 -23.90
CA SER A 71 -11.68 0.65 -24.24
C SER A 71 -11.46 -0.19 -23.00
N LEU A 72 -11.93 -1.45 -23.01
CA LEU A 72 -11.76 -2.36 -21.87
C LEU A 72 -10.28 -2.69 -21.66
N HIS A 73 -9.69 -2.14 -20.59
CA HIS A 73 -8.31 -2.43 -20.21
C HIS A 73 -8.19 -2.65 -18.70
N PHE A 74 -7.27 -3.54 -18.32
CA PHE A 74 -7.00 -3.85 -16.93
C PHE A 74 -6.15 -2.72 -16.33
N THR A 75 -6.73 -1.96 -15.42
CA THR A 75 -6.05 -0.86 -14.70
C THR A 75 -5.37 -1.35 -13.42
N GLY A 76 -5.75 -2.55 -12.94
CA GLY A 76 -5.31 -3.05 -11.65
C GLY A 76 -5.98 -2.33 -10.47
N PHE A 77 -5.52 -2.63 -9.25
CA PHE A 77 -5.99 -1.96 -8.04
C PHE A 77 -5.22 -0.66 -7.78
N ALA A 78 -5.28 0.27 -8.75
CA ALA A 78 -4.75 1.62 -8.57
C ALA A 78 -5.78 2.52 -7.88
N GLY A 79 -5.33 3.53 -7.13
CA GLY A 79 -6.22 4.47 -6.44
C GLY A 79 -6.94 3.86 -5.23
N LEU A 80 -6.19 3.72 -4.14
CA LEU A 80 -6.67 3.21 -2.85
C LEU A 80 -6.48 4.28 -1.77
N ALA A 81 -7.53 4.62 -1.03
CA ALA A 81 -7.47 5.60 0.05
C ALA A 81 -7.51 4.93 1.43
N SER A 82 -6.50 5.18 2.26
CA SER A 82 -6.39 4.62 3.61
C SER A 82 -7.59 5.00 4.52
N HIS A 83 -8.09 6.24 4.41
CA HIS A 83 -9.23 6.72 5.20
C HIS A 83 -10.51 5.95 4.89
N GLY A 84 -10.76 5.63 3.60
CA GLY A 84 -11.91 4.82 3.20
C GLY A 84 -11.85 3.39 3.76
N ALA A 85 -10.66 2.79 3.73
CA ALA A 85 -10.43 1.49 4.36
C ALA A 85 -10.71 1.53 5.86
N ALA A 86 -10.19 2.54 6.56
CA ALA A 86 -10.39 2.70 8.01
C ALA A 86 -11.87 2.82 8.37
N ILE A 87 -12.64 3.65 7.67
CA ILE A 87 -14.08 3.82 7.89
C ILE A 87 -14.82 2.50 7.69
N ALA A 88 -14.54 1.80 6.59
CA ALA A 88 -15.19 0.52 6.28
C ALA A 88 -14.85 -0.57 7.32
N ILE A 89 -13.60 -0.65 7.77
CA ILE A 89 -13.19 -1.59 8.82
C ILE A 89 -13.92 -1.29 10.12
N ILE A 90 -14.04 -0.02 10.54
CA ILE A 90 -14.77 0.37 11.75
C ILE A 90 -16.23 -0.10 11.66
N ILE A 91 -16.90 0.16 10.53
CA ILE A 91 -18.29 -0.29 10.31
C ILE A 91 -18.40 -1.82 10.42
N VAL A 92 -17.46 -2.56 9.82
CA VAL A 92 -17.42 -4.02 9.92
C VAL A 92 -17.14 -4.51 11.34
N MET A 93 -16.33 -3.80 12.14
CA MET A 93 -16.13 -4.15 13.56
C MET A 93 -17.44 -4.01 14.35
N PHE A 94 -18.21 -2.94 14.11
CA PHE A 94 -19.53 -2.78 14.73
C PHE A 94 -20.49 -3.91 14.34
N TYR A 95 -20.54 -4.26 13.05
CA TYR A 95 -21.37 -5.36 12.56
C TYR A 95 -20.93 -6.71 13.17
N TYR A 96 -19.65 -7.02 13.11
CA TYR A 96 -19.08 -8.27 13.61
C TYR A 96 -19.31 -8.44 15.12
N SER A 97 -19.06 -7.39 15.91
CA SER A 97 -19.30 -7.35 17.36
C SER A 97 -20.75 -7.70 17.70
N ARG A 98 -21.72 -7.09 17.01
CA ARG A 98 -23.15 -7.24 17.32
C ARG A 98 -23.81 -8.48 16.73
N LYS A 99 -23.40 -8.92 15.53
CA LYS A 99 -24.12 -9.94 14.75
C LYS A 99 -23.41 -11.27 14.63
N VAL A 100 -22.10 -11.32 14.89
CA VAL A 100 -21.31 -12.56 14.72
C VAL A 100 -20.78 -13.04 16.06
N VAL A 101 -19.93 -12.25 16.71
CA VAL A 101 -19.25 -12.69 17.92
C VAL A 101 -20.09 -12.48 19.19
N HIS A 102 -21.02 -11.51 19.17
CA HIS A 102 -21.88 -11.16 20.30
C HIS A 102 -21.07 -10.77 21.53
N LYS A 103 -20.09 -9.87 21.33
CA LYS A 103 -19.19 -9.33 22.37
C LYS A 103 -19.19 -7.81 22.27
N PRO A 104 -18.81 -7.09 23.35
CA PRO A 104 -18.66 -5.64 23.31
C PRO A 104 -17.75 -5.18 22.16
N ILE A 105 -17.99 -3.99 21.61
CA ILE A 105 -17.17 -3.45 20.51
C ILE A 105 -15.70 -3.33 20.89
N LEU A 106 -15.42 -2.91 22.13
CA LEU A 106 -14.06 -2.82 22.65
C LEU A 106 -13.33 -4.16 22.62
N TRP A 107 -14.05 -5.27 22.87
CA TRP A 107 -13.46 -6.61 22.82
C TRP A 107 -12.84 -6.89 21.44
N ILE A 108 -13.52 -6.55 20.34
CA ILE A 108 -12.97 -6.80 19.00
C ILE A 108 -11.89 -5.77 18.63
N LEU A 109 -12.05 -4.50 19.04
CA LEU A 109 -11.06 -3.45 18.79
C LEU A 109 -9.71 -3.76 19.45
N ASP A 110 -9.71 -4.27 20.68
CA ASP A 110 -8.50 -4.69 21.39
C ASP A 110 -7.74 -5.84 20.69
N ARG A 111 -8.45 -6.65 19.90
CA ARG A 111 -7.88 -7.84 19.25
C ARG A 111 -7.43 -7.53 17.84
N ILE A 112 -8.16 -6.68 17.12
CA ILE A 112 -7.81 -6.30 15.74
C ILE A 112 -6.60 -5.35 15.69
N VAL A 113 -6.29 -4.62 16.77
CA VAL A 113 -5.10 -3.76 16.80
C VAL A 113 -3.80 -4.55 16.62
N ILE A 114 -3.75 -5.81 17.08
CA ILE A 114 -2.56 -6.68 16.98
C ILE A 114 -2.21 -6.98 15.50
N PRO A 115 -3.11 -7.57 14.68
CA PRO A 115 -2.82 -7.80 13.27
C PRO A 115 -2.69 -6.50 12.49
N VAL A 116 -3.39 -5.43 12.87
CA VAL A 116 -3.25 -4.11 12.20
C VAL A 116 -1.86 -3.51 12.42
N ALA A 117 -1.32 -3.57 13.64
CA ALA A 117 0.04 -3.13 13.93
C ALA A 117 1.07 -3.96 13.15
N GLY A 118 0.89 -5.29 13.10
CA GLY A 118 1.72 -6.16 12.26
C GLY A 118 1.63 -5.78 10.77
N GLY A 119 0.43 -5.50 10.28
CA GLY A 119 0.21 -5.03 8.91
C GLY A 119 0.91 -3.71 8.61
N ALA A 120 0.90 -2.75 9.55
CA ALA A 120 1.58 -1.46 9.40
C ALA A 120 3.10 -1.62 9.18
N ILE A 121 3.74 -2.60 9.83
CA ILE A 121 5.15 -2.92 9.60
C ILE A 121 5.36 -3.37 8.14
N PHE A 122 4.53 -4.27 7.63
CA PHE A 122 4.64 -4.73 6.25
C PHE A 122 4.32 -3.65 5.21
N VAL A 123 3.45 -2.70 5.55
CA VAL A 123 3.22 -1.52 4.70
C VAL A 123 4.50 -0.68 4.63
N ARG A 124 5.14 -0.40 5.77
CA ARG A 124 6.40 0.36 5.80
C ARG A 124 7.55 -0.36 5.09
N LEU A 125 7.67 -1.68 5.26
CA LEU A 125 8.63 -2.48 4.50
C LEU A 125 8.31 -2.48 3.00
N GLY A 126 7.03 -2.52 2.61
CA GLY A 126 6.62 -2.40 1.22
C GLY A 126 7.04 -1.07 0.61
N ASN A 127 6.77 0.03 1.30
CA ASN A 127 7.17 1.37 0.88
C ASN A 127 8.70 1.46 0.74
N PHE A 128 9.44 0.93 1.71
CA PHE A 128 10.90 0.86 1.67
C PHE A 128 11.42 0.12 0.43
N PHE A 129 10.91 -1.09 0.15
CA PHE A 129 11.31 -1.85 -1.04
C PHE A 129 10.87 -1.18 -2.36
N ASN A 130 9.77 -0.43 -2.34
CA ASN A 130 9.27 0.33 -3.50
C ASN A 130 9.95 1.69 -3.67
N SER A 131 10.79 2.13 -2.72
CA SER A 131 11.36 3.48 -2.68
C SER A 131 10.29 4.59 -2.60
N GLU A 132 9.22 4.35 -1.84
CA GLU A 132 8.11 5.29 -1.64
C GLU A 132 8.08 5.84 -0.20
N ILE A 133 7.60 7.07 -0.01
CA ILE A 133 7.45 7.72 1.31
C ILE A 133 8.79 7.70 2.07
N ILE A 134 9.83 8.21 1.42
CA ILE A 134 11.15 8.32 2.03
C ILE A 134 11.14 9.48 3.03
N GLY A 135 11.98 9.41 4.06
CA GLY A 135 12.07 10.48 5.05
C GLY A 135 12.80 11.72 4.54
N LYS A 136 13.39 12.47 5.47
CA LYS A 136 14.14 13.68 5.12
C LYS A 136 15.60 13.37 4.76
N PRO A 137 16.20 14.17 3.87
CA PRO A 137 17.65 14.33 3.76
C PRO A 137 18.39 14.27 5.09
N THR A 138 19.44 13.45 5.15
CA THR A 138 20.36 13.26 6.26
C THR A 138 21.79 13.24 5.75
N THR A 139 22.74 13.38 6.67
CA THR A 139 24.18 13.36 6.39
C THR A 139 24.64 11.95 6.02
N GLU A 140 25.61 11.86 5.10
CA GLU A 140 26.21 10.59 4.67
C GLU A 140 26.84 9.80 5.83
N ASP A 141 27.30 10.50 6.88
CA ASP A 141 27.90 9.90 8.07
C ASP A 141 26.89 9.18 8.99
N SER A 142 25.59 9.25 8.69
CA SER A 142 24.57 8.57 9.49
C SER A 142 24.60 7.06 9.23
N PHE A 143 24.64 6.27 10.30
CA PHE A 143 24.67 4.80 10.18
C PHE A 143 23.42 4.19 9.52
N MET A 144 22.30 4.93 9.47
CA MET A 144 21.04 4.51 8.82
C MET A 144 20.80 5.23 7.49
N ALA A 145 21.80 5.95 6.97
CA ALA A 145 21.73 6.59 5.67
C ALA A 145 21.49 5.56 4.56
N MET A 146 20.39 5.68 3.83
CA MET A 146 20.16 4.93 2.61
C MET A 146 19.96 5.85 1.43
N LYS A 147 20.57 5.48 0.29
CA LYS A 147 20.46 6.19 -0.97
C LYS A 147 19.48 5.45 -1.89
N PHE A 148 18.36 6.10 -2.18
CA PHE A 148 17.36 5.58 -3.12
C PHE A 148 17.63 6.15 -4.51
N ILE A 149 17.81 5.25 -5.49
CA ILE A 149 18.04 5.62 -6.90
C ILE A 149 16.75 6.15 -7.53
N ARG A 150 15.62 5.53 -7.18
CA ARG A 150 14.30 6.00 -7.56
C ARG A 150 13.96 7.18 -6.67
N GLY A 151 13.93 8.37 -7.27
CA GLY A 151 13.56 9.59 -6.57
C GLY A 151 12.06 9.62 -6.25
N GLU A 152 11.71 10.26 -5.14
CA GLU A 152 10.32 10.47 -4.73
C GLU A 152 9.60 11.50 -5.61
N GLU A 153 10.37 12.40 -6.25
CA GLU A 153 9.84 13.41 -7.14
C GLU A 153 9.58 12.84 -8.54
N TYR A 154 8.30 12.58 -8.83
CA TYR A 154 7.83 12.17 -10.15
C TYR A 154 8.30 13.10 -11.30
N ASN A 155 8.47 14.39 -11.01
CA ASN A 155 8.98 15.41 -11.96
C ASN A 155 10.44 15.81 -11.71
N GLY A 156 11.13 15.16 -10.77
CA GLY A 156 12.53 15.42 -10.48
C GLY A 156 13.45 14.88 -11.59
N PRO A 157 14.74 15.27 -11.60
CA PRO A 157 15.71 14.82 -12.60
C PRO A 157 15.94 13.29 -12.58
N LEU A 158 15.66 12.63 -11.45
CA LEU A 158 15.68 11.17 -11.30
C LEU A 158 14.27 10.57 -11.18
N GLY A 159 13.23 11.32 -11.51
CA GLY A 159 11.86 10.84 -11.61
C GLY A 159 11.67 9.88 -12.78
N GLU A 160 10.68 9.00 -12.67
CA GLU A 160 10.45 7.88 -13.60
C GLU A 160 10.42 8.33 -15.06
N ARG A 161 9.73 9.45 -15.34
CA ARG A 161 9.60 10.01 -16.69
C ARG A 161 10.92 10.51 -17.26
N ALA A 162 11.74 11.17 -16.44
CA ALA A 162 13.03 11.71 -16.86
C ALA A 162 14.03 10.58 -17.15
N VAL A 163 14.06 9.56 -16.29
CA VAL A 163 14.94 8.41 -16.43
C VAL A 163 14.55 7.54 -17.64
N MET A 164 13.24 7.30 -17.85
CA MET A 164 12.76 6.61 -19.04
C MET A 164 13.06 7.40 -20.32
N ALA A 165 12.87 8.71 -20.33
CA ALA A 165 13.21 9.55 -21.48
C ALA A 165 14.72 9.54 -21.79
N LYS A 166 15.58 9.47 -20.77
CA LYS A 166 17.04 9.43 -20.93
C LYS A 166 17.55 8.07 -21.41
N THR A 167 17.01 6.99 -20.86
CA THR A 167 17.44 5.61 -21.17
C THR A 167 16.72 5.00 -22.36
N GLN A 168 15.63 5.62 -22.84
CA GLN A 168 14.78 5.12 -23.93
C GLN A 168 14.20 3.72 -23.67
N MET A 169 14.08 3.34 -22.40
CA MET A 169 13.51 2.05 -21.99
C MET A 169 11.98 2.14 -21.86
N ASN A 170 11.30 1.03 -22.14
CA ASN A 170 9.84 0.96 -22.15
C ASN A 170 9.24 0.85 -20.75
N THR A 171 10.03 0.42 -19.77
CA THR A 171 9.59 0.25 -18.38
C THR A 171 10.50 0.99 -17.41
N ALA A 172 9.92 1.52 -16.33
CA ALA A 172 10.68 2.17 -15.27
C ALA A 172 11.73 1.25 -14.65
N ASN A 173 11.38 -0.02 -14.44
CA ASN A 173 12.28 -0.99 -13.82
C ASN A 173 13.55 -1.19 -14.65
N GLU A 174 13.41 -1.34 -15.98
CA GLU A 174 14.54 -1.45 -16.89
C GLU A 174 15.31 -0.14 -16.98
N ALA A 175 14.62 0.99 -17.06
CA ALA A 175 15.21 2.32 -17.10
C ALA A 175 16.14 2.56 -15.89
N TYR A 176 15.65 2.29 -14.68
CA TYR A 176 16.45 2.41 -13.46
C TYR A 176 17.55 1.36 -13.34
N ASN A 177 17.32 0.15 -13.86
CA ASN A 177 18.35 -0.90 -13.86
C ASN A 177 19.54 -0.52 -14.76
N VAL A 178 19.26 0.01 -15.95
CA VAL A 178 20.28 0.49 -16.89
C VAL A 178 20.98 1.72 -16.33
N LEU A 179 20.24 2.68 -15.76
CA LEU A 179 20.83 3.84 -15.09
C LEU A 179 21.82 3.46 -13.97
N ALA A 180 21.56 2.37 -13.24
CA ALA A 180 22.38 1.93 -12.11
C ALA A 180 23.63 1.12 -12.51
N HIS A 181 23.62 0.47 -13.68
CA HIS A 181 24.67 -0.51 -14.06
C HIS A 181 25.41 -0.18 -15.35
N ASP A 182 24.86 0.64 -16.24
CA ASP A 182 25.48 0.97 -17.51
C ASP A 182 26.41 2.19 -17.36
N PRO A 183 27.72 2.05 -17.65
CA PRO A 183 28.69 3.13 -17.57
C PRO A 183 28.30 4.40 -18.32
N GLN A 184 27.53 4.29 -19.41
CA GLN A 184 27.10 5.40 -20.25
C GLN A 184 26.29 6.46 -19.47
N TYR A 185 25.60 6.07 -18.40
CA TYR A 185 24.75 6.97 -17.62
C TYR A 185 25.39 7.38 -16.28
N THR A 186 26.65 7.02 -16.04
CA THR A 186 27.35 7.30 -14.77
C THR A 186 27.44 8.79 -14.48
N ASP A 187 27.75 9.61 -15.47
CA ASP A 187 27.89 11.07 -15.28
C ASP A 187 26.54 11.70 -14.91
N PHE A 188 25.49 11.34 -15.64
CA PHE A 188 24.12 11.77 -15.35
C PHE A 188 23.65 11.29 -13.97
N PHE A 189 23.95 10.03 -13.63
CA PHE A 189 23.63 9.50 -12.32
C PHE A 189 24.39 10.26 -11.22
N CYS A 190 25.71 10.43 -11.32
CA CYS A 190 26.53 11.14 -10.33
C CYS A 190 26.11 12.60 -10.12
N GLU A 191 25.79 13.33 -11.20
CA GLU A 191 25.35 14.72 -11.16
C GLU A 191 24.11 14.91 -10.26
N PHE A 192 23.10 14.05 -10.42
CA PHE A 192 21.86 14.14 -9.64
C PHE A 192 21.87 13.30 -8.36
N SER A 193 22.77 12.31 -8.27
CA SER A 193 23.02 11.48 -7.09
C SER A 193 23.67 12.28 -5.96
N LEU A 194 24.46 13.32 -6.26
CA LEU A 194 24.97 14.26 -5.25
C LEU A 194 23.88 15.18 -4.69
N SER A 195 22.79 15.40 -5.43
CA SER A 195 21.60 16.12 -4.96
C SER A 195 20.67 15.23 -4.12
N LEU A 196 20.78 13.90 -4.24
CA LEU A 196 20.05 12.95 -3.43
C LEU A 196 20.73 12.81 -2.07
N SER A 197 20.34 13.66 -1.12
CA SER A 197 20.76 13.49 0.26
C SER A 197 20.28 12.13 0.77
N SER A 198 21.18 11.36 1.38
CA SER A 198 20.86 10.13 2.08
C SER A 198 19.62 10.30 2.94
N THR A 199 18.72 9.34 2.97
CA THR A 199 17.44 9.50 3.68
C THR A 199 17.23 8.36 4.68
N ILE A 200 16.65 8.69 5.83
CA ILE A 200 16.24 7.70 6.83
C ILE A 200 14.75 7.38 6.60
N VAL A 201 14.41 6.08 6.54
CA VAL A 201 13.02 5.58 6.43
C VAL A 201 12.45 5.26 7.80
#